data_AF-A0A2E3W3E9-F1
#
_entry.id   AF-A0A2E3W3E9-F1
#
_cell.length_a   1.000
_cell.length_b   1.000
_cell.length_c   1.000
_cell.angle_alpha   90.00
_cell.angle_beta   90.00
_cell.angle_gamma   90.00
#
_symmetry.space_group_name_H-M   'P 1'
#
loop_
_entity.id
_entity.type
_entity.pdbx_description
1 polymer ?
#
loop_
_entity_poly.entity_id
_entity_poly.type
_entity_poly.pdbx_seq_one_letter_code
_entity_poly.pdbx_strand_id
1 'polypeptide(L)'
;MRIFICLLLSVIFQGLAAQAGSTELDKFFKDKWNLTPSAKQELVEGEVLSDVDVTSNKKQQAFDLKAAGWHNKKCSVVLRKLSMLEKYKDWMGFVETSTYNEKARLFTLTADHTLLPNPMIIHIIMDRPTKQGVYPFFFPTGMFKGLKGQFTIAEKKNRCLIYASSKWKGPKTNYPDTVIKIFAETLSKKGAETLIRKTQF
;
A
#
# COMPACT_ATOMS: atom_id res chain seq x y z
N MET A 1 13.20 -13.55 43.60
CA MET A 1 11.73 -13.48 43.44
C MET A 1 11.20 -12.16 42.83
N ARG A 2 11.99 -11.08 42.68
CA ARG A 2 11.55 -9.83 42.03
C ARG A 2 11.64 -9.82 40.49
N ILE A 3 12.52 -10.64 39.90
CA ILE A 3 12.75 -10.68 38.43
C ILE A 3 11.62 -11.42 37.68
N PHE A 4 11.02 -12.45 38.28
CA PHE A 4 9.94 -13.22 37.65
C PHE A 4 8.62 -12.43 37.52
N ILE A 5 8.35 -11.48 38.43
CA ILE A 5 7.13 -10.66 38.40
C ILE A 5 7.17 -9.64 37.25
N CYS A 6 8.35 -9.06 36.94
CA CYS A 6 8.51 -8.14 35.80
C CYS A 6 8.35 -8.84 34.44
N LEU A 7 8.83 -10.08 34.30
CA LEU A 7 8.68 -10.86 33.07
C LEU A 7 7.21 -11.22 32.79
N LEU A 8 6.47 -11.68 33.81
CA LEU A 8 5.04 -11.98 33.67
C LEU A 8 4.19 -10.73 33.36
N LEU A 9 4.49 -9.58 33.96
CA LEU A 9 3.82 -8.31 33.65
C LEU A 9 4.08 -7.85 32.20
N SER A 10 5.29 -8.04 31.68
CA SER A 10 5.63 -7.63 30.31
C SER A 10 4.85 -8.41 29.23
N VAL A 11 4.57 -9.70 29.46
CA VAL A 11 3.81 -10.56 28.54
C VAL A 11 2.32 -10.15 28.51
N ILE A 12 1.74 -9.80 29.67
CA ILE A 12 0.34 -9.38 29.76
C ILE A 12 0.11 -8.04 29.01
N PHE A 13 1.05 -7.10 29.11
CA PHE A 13 0.95 -5.81 28.42
C PHE A 13 1.03 -5.94 26.90
N GLN A 14 1.84 -6.87 26.38
CA GLN A 14 1.93 -7.12 24.93
C GLN A 14 0.64 -7.72 24.36
N GLY A 15 0.00 -8.65 25.09
CA GLY A 15 -1.27 -9.23 24.69
C GLY A 15 -2.40 -8.22 24.59
N LEU A 16 -2.50 -7.31 25.58
CA LEU A 16 -3.51 -6.25 25.59
C LEU A 16 -3.33 -5.24 24.44
N ALA A 17 -2.09 -4.87 24.12
CA ALA A 17 -1.80 -3.95 23.02
C ALA A 17 -2.12 -4.56 21.65
N ALA A 18 -1.82 -5.84 21.44
CA ALA A 18 -2.14 -6.56 20.20
C ALA A 18 -3.66 -6.70 20.02
N GLN A 19 -4.39 -7.07 21.08
CA GLN A 19 -5.85 -7.23 21.05
C GLN A 19 -6.60 -5.90 20.89
N ALA A 20 -6.10 -4.84 21.51
CA ALA A 20 -6.56 -3.48 21.27
C ALA A 20 -6.31 -3.08 19.80
N GLY A 21 -5.19 -3.51 19.21
CA GLY A 21 -4.87 -3.23 17.83
C GLY A 21 -5.83 -3.91 16.84
N SER A 22 -6.07 -5.21 17.02
CA SER A 22 -6.94 -5.99 16.15
C SER A 22 -8.35 -5.41 16.05
N THR A 23 -8.91 -4.90 17.15
CA THR A 23 -10.26 -4.32 17.19
C THR A 23 -10.40 -3.07 16.31
N GLU A 24 -9.37 -2.21 16.23
CA GLU A 24 -9.40 -1.04 15.34
C GLU A 24 -9.33 -1.44 13.87
N LEU A 25 -8.54 -2.48 13.57
CA LEU A 25 -8.45 -3.04 12.23
C LEU A 25 -9.78 -3.69 11.83
N ASP A 26 -10.44 -4.43 12.73
CA ASP A 26 -11.75 -5.03 12.50
C ASP A 26 -12.77 -3.97 12.07
N LYS A 27 -12.85 -2.88 12.83
CA LYS A 27 -13.75 -1.76 12.51
C LYS A 27 -13.42 -1.12 11.17
N PHE A 28 -12.14 -0.98 10.83
CA PHE A 28 -11.73 -0.36 9.57
C PHE A 28 -12.02 -1.26 8.36
N PHE A 29 -11.75 -2.56 8.47
CA PHE A 29 -11.75 -3.50 7.35
C PHE A 29 -13.10 -4.18 7.10
N LYS A 30 -14.06 -4.11 8.03
CA LYS A 30 -15.38 -4.77 7.97
C LYS A 30 -16.01 -4.86 6.57
N ASP A 31 -16.01 -3.73 5.84
CA ASP A 31 -16.64 -3.62 4.51
C ASP A 31 -15.62 -3.32 3.39
N LYS A 32 -14.33 -3.55 3.64
CA LYS A 32 -13.23 -3.20 2.71
C LYS A 32 -12.43 -4.43 2.29
N TRP A 33 -12.05 -5.25 3.26
CA TRP A 33 -11.20 -6.41 3.03
C TRP A 33 -11.42 -7.45 4.13
N ASN A 34 -11.86 -8.64 3.75
CA ASN A 34 -12.05 -9.73 4.70
C ASN A 34 -10.70 -10.35 5.08
N LEU A 35 -10.01 -9.74 6.03
CA LEU A 35 -8.74 -10.23 6.55
C LEU A 35 -8.95 -11.31 7.61
N THR A 36 -8.15 -12.38 7.53
CA THR A 36 -8.07 -13.39 8.58
C THR A 36 -7.50 -12.79 9.88
N PRO A 37 -7.73 -13.42 11.04
CA PRO A 37 -7.09 -13.00 12.29
C PRO A 37 -5.55 -12.96 12.19
N SER A 38 -4.93 -13.92 11.49
CA SER A 38 -3.48 -13.95 11.28
C SER A 38 -2.99 -12.76 10.46
N ALA A 39 -3.67 -12.43 9.35
CA ALA A 39 -3.33 -11.28 8.52
C ALA A 39 -3.44 -9.96 9.29
N LYS A 40 -4.44 -9.83 10.16
CA LYS A 40 -4.56 -8.64 11.04
C LYS A 40 -3.40 -8.58 12.04
N GLN A 41 -2.97 -9.72 12.57
CA GLN A 41 -1.82 -9.79 13.47
C GLN A 41 -0.51 -9.42 12.75
N GLU A 42 -0.32 -9.88 11.51
CA GLU A 42 0.81 -9.47 10.65
C GLU A 42 0.83 -7.94 10.47
N LEU A 43 -0.33 -7.31 10.20
CA LEU A 43 -0.42 -5.85 10.16
C LEU A 43 -0.04 -5.20 11.51
N VAL A 44 -0.51 -5.75 12.63
CA VAL A 44 -0.13 -5.26 13.98
C VAL A 44 1.38 -5.31 14.17
N GLU A 45 2.05 -6.33 13.67
CA GLU A 45 3.50 -6.54 13.74
C GLU A 45 4.28 -5.64 12.77
N GLY A 46 3.58 -4.98 11.84
CA GLY A 46 4.14 -4.01 10.90
C GLY A 46 4.39 -4.57 9.51
N GLU A 47 3.92 -5.79 9.23
CA GLU A 47 3.96 -6.38 7.90
C GLU A 47 3.06 -5.62 6.92
N VAL A 48 3.39 -5.77 5.64
CA VAL A 48 2.59 -5.27 4.52
C VAL A 48 1.83 -6.41 3.90
N LEU A 49 0.51 -6.25 3.82
CA LEU A 49 -0.36 -7.15 3.09
C LEU A 49 -0.62 -6.59 1.70
N SER A 50 -0.64 -7.48 0.71
CA SER A 50 -1.13 -7.20 -0.62
C SER A 50 -1.91 -8.41 -1.12
N ASP A 51 -3.01 -8.15 -1.81
CA ASP A 51 -3.83 -9.15 -2.48
C ASP A 51 -4.24 -8.61 -3.84
N VAL A 52 -4.09 -9.46 -4.84
CA VAL A 52 -4.30 -9.11 -6.24
C VAL A 52 -5.04 -10.24 -6.92
N ASP A 53 -6.20 -9.91 -7.48
CA ASP A 53 -6.97 -10.80 -8.32
C ASP A 53 -6.96 -10.28 -9.75
N VAL A 54 -6.60 -11.18 -10.67
CA VAL A 54 -6.64 -10.92 -12.11
C VAL A 54 -7.52 -11.96 -12.75
N THR A 55 -8.46 -11.49 -13.57
CA THR A 55 -9.34 -12.36 -14.36
C THR A 55 -9.33 -11.91 -15.81
N SER A 56 -9.30 -12.86 -16.74
CA SER A 56 -9.40 -12.53 -18.17
C SER A 56 -10.40 -13.41 -18.90
N ASN A 57 -10.88 -12.89 -20.02
CA ASN A 57 -11.58 -13.65 -21.05
C ASN A 57 -10.89 -13.42 -22.41
N LYS A 58 -11.50 -13.81 -23.52
CA LYS A 58 -10.89 -13.68 -24.85
C LYS A 58 -10.56 -12.23 -25.26
N LYS A 59 -11.27 -11.22 -24.73
CA LYS A 59 -11.16 -9.82 -25.16
C LYS A 59 -10.76 -8.85 -24.04
N GLN A 60 -11.00 -9.20 -22.79
CA GLN A 60 -10.84 -8.31 -21.65
C GLN A 60 -10.02 -8.95 -20.54
N GLN A 61 -9.38 -8.09 -19.76
CA GLN A 61 -8.72 -8.44 -18.50
C GLN A 61 -9.19 -7.45 -17.43
N ALA A 62 -9.35 -7.95 -16.21
CA ALA A 62 -9.74 -7.19 -15.05
C ALA A 62 -8.78 -7.47 -13.90
N PHE A 63 -8.60 -6.47 -13.06
CA PHE A 63 -7.66 -6.45 -11.95
C PHE A 63 -8.32 -5.80 -10.75
N ASP A 64 -8.25 -6.44 -9.59
CA ASP A 64 -8.62 -5.89 -8.28
C ASP A 64 -7.39 -6.02 -7.37
N LEU A 65 -6.99 -4.92 -6.73
CA LEU A 65 -5.86 -4.90 -5.81
C LEU A 65 -6.27 -4.25 -4.50
N LYS A 66 -5.83 -4.87 -3.42
CA LYS A 66 -5.86 -4.32 -2.07
C LYS A 66 -4.48 -4.43 -1.46
N ALA A 67 -4.05 -3.37 -0.79
CA ALA A 67 -2.81 -3.39 -0.03
C ALA A 67 -3.00 -2.63 1.28
N ALA A 68 -2.38 -3.09 2.34
CA ALA A 68 -2.47 -2.46 3.66
C ALA A 68 -1.12 -2.53 4.39
N GLY A 69 -0.86 -1.50 5.18
CA GLY A 69 0.25 -1.50 6.12
C GLY A 69 -0.09 -0.65 7.33
N TRP A 70 0.36 -1.08 8.51
CA TRP A 70 0.07 -0.38 9.76
C TRP A 70 1.33 0.08 10.47
N HIS A 71 1.67 1.34 10.23
CA HIS A 71 2.92 1.92 10.67
C HIS A 71 2.92 2.25 12.17
N ASN A 72 4.03 1.99 12.86
CA ASN A 72 4.18 2.21 14.31
C ASN A 72 4.27 3.69 14.75
N LYS A 73 4.26 4.62 13.79
CA LYS A 73 4.26 6.07 14.03
C LYS A 73 2.91 6.68 13.67
N LYS A 74 2.62 7.85 14.25
CA LYS A 74 1.47 8.70 13.93
C LYS A 74 1.46 9.12 12.46
N CYS A 75 0.27 9.41 11.91
CA CYS A 75 0.17 9.74 10.49
C CYS A 75 0.89 11.02 10.12
N SER A 76 1.02 12.00 11.01
CA SER A 76 1.79 13.22 10.75
C SER A 76 3.26 12.94 10.41
N VAL A 77 3.88 11.96 11.08
CA VAL A 77 5.27 11.53 10.82
C VAL A 77 5.37 10.82 9.47
N VAL A 78 4.44 9.90 9.22
CA VAL A 78 4.41 9.09 8.00
C VAL A 78 4.13 9.94 6.76
N LEU A 79 3.15 10.85 6.84
CA LEU A 79 2.76 11.77 5.77
C LEU A 79 3.90 12.70 5.35
N ARG A 80 4.80 13.08 6.26
CA ARG A 80 5.97 13.91 5.92
C ARG A 80 6.86 13.24 4.86
N LYS A 81 6.96 11.90 4.82
CA LYS A 81 7.73 11.20 3.78
C LYS A 81 6.84 10.75 2.62
N LEU A 82 5.63 10.23 2.90
CA LEU A 82 4.70 9.82 1.84
C LEU A 82 4.35 10.97 0.89
N SER A 83 4.30 12.20 1.41
CA SER A 83 4.06 13.37 0.58
C SER A 83 5.23 13.73 -0.32
N MET A 84 6.44 13.21 -0.14
CA MET A 84 7.61 13.53 -0.97
C MET A 84 7.70 12.62 -2.20
N LEU A 85 6.69 12.70 -3.07
CA LEU A 85 6.53 11.84 -4.23
C LEU A 85 7.76 11.84 -5.17
N GLU A 86 8.45 12.97 -5.30
CA GLU A 86 9.65 13.18 -6.11
C GLU A 86 10.90 12.50 -5.53
N LYS A 87 10.84 12.07 -4.27
CA LYS A 87 11.92 11.35 -3.59
C LYS A 87 11.81 9.83 -3.71
N TYR A 88 10.75 9.32 -4.32
CA TYR A 88 10.54 7.87 -4.42
C TYR A 88 11.64 7.20 -5.25
N LYS A 89 12.16 7.84 -6.29
CA LYS A 89 13.35 7.36 -7.03
C LYS A 89 14.61 7.22 -6.16
N ASP A 90 14.74 8.04 -5.12
CA ASP A 90 15.90 8.01 -4.21
C ASP A 90 15.73 6.89 -3.15
N TRP A 91 14.53 6.33 -3.02
CA TRP A 91 14.17 5.40 -1.93
C TRP A 91 13.81 4.00 -2.40
N MET A 92 13.22 3.88 -3.58
CA MET A 92 12.77 2.63 -4.18
C MET A 92 13.72 2.26 -5.31
N GLY A 93 14.55 1.24 -5.11
CA GLY A 93 15.58 0.85 -6.09
C GLY A 93 15.03 0.41 -7.46
N PHE A 94 13.74 0.10 -7.55
CA PHE A 94 13.05 -0.23 -8.80
C PHE A 94 12.42 1.00 -9.48
N VAL A 95 12.51 2.19 -8.89
CA VAL A 95 11.98 3.44 -9.45
C VAL A 95 13.13 4.26 -9.99
N GLU A 96 13.23 4.34 -11.31
CA GLU A 96 14.28 5.11 -12.00
C GLU A 96 14.01 6.61 -11.91
N THR A 97 12.76 7.02 -12.14
CA THR A 97 12.33 8.41 -12.06
C THR A 97 11.04 8.55 -11.28
N SER A 98 10.90 9.64 -10.51
CA SER A 98 9.63 10.03 -9.88
C SER A 98 9.49 11.55 -9.88
N THR A 99 8.41 12.06 -10.44
CA THR A 99 8.14 13.50 -10.58
C THR A 99 6.68 13.79 -10.29
N TYR A 100 6.39 14.95 -9.70
CA TYR A 100 5.02 15.36 -9.41
C TYR A 100 4.77 16.78 -9.88
N ASN A 101 3.71 16.97 -10.66
CA ASN A 101 3.25 18.27 -11.10
C ASN A 101 2.04 18.70 -10.24
N GLU A 102 2.23 19.69 -9.37
CA GLU A 102 1.19 20.20 -8.47
C GLU A 102 -0.06 20.68 -9.21
N LYS A 103 0.11 21.48 -10.27
CA LYS A 103 -1.00 22.09 -11.00
C LYS A 103 -1.86 21.05 -11.72
N ALA A 104 -1.21 20.05 -12.30
CA ALA A 104 -1.87 18.96 -13.01
C ALA A 104 -2.29 17.80 -12.09
N ARG A 105 -1.82 17.80 -10.83
CA ARG A 105 -1.95 16.69 -9.88
C ARG A 105 -1.44 15.37 -10.46
N LEU A 106 -0.38 15.46 -11.26
CA LEU A 106 0.14 14.36 -12.04
C LEU A 106 1.42 13.84 -11.39
N PHE A 107 1.33 12.64 -10.83
CA PHE A 107 2.48 11.86 -10.40
C PHE A 107 2.93 10.96 -11.54
N THR A 108 4.21 11.04 -11.90
CA THR A 108 4.84 10.20 -12.92
C THR A 108 5.96 9.40 -12.31
N LEU A 109 5.95 8.10 -12.55
CA LEU A 109 6.96 7.15 -12.09
C LEU A 109 7.46 6.35 -13.30
N THR A 110 8.76 6.13 -13.41
CA THR A 110 9.30 5.09 -14.29
C THR A 110 9.81 3.97 -13.40
N ALA A 111 9.20 2.79 -13.51
CA ALA A 111 9.62 1.60 -12.78
C ALA A 111 10.42 0.69 -13.71
N ASP A 112 11.65 0.40 -13.32
CA ASP A 112 12.47 -0.64 -13.94
C ASP A 112 12.29 -1.93 -13.15
N HIS A 113 12.02 -3.02 -13.85
CA HIS A 113 11.80 -4.29 -13.18
C HIS A 113 12.17 -5.47 -14.06
N THR A 114 12.61 -6.56 -13.41
CA THR A 114 13.10 -7.76 -14.10
C THR A 114 12.00 -8.60 -14.76
N LEU A 115 10.76 -8.52 -14.26
CA LEU A 115 9.63 -9.33 -14.74
C LEU A 115 9.03 -8.97 -16.12
N LEU A 116 9.24 -7.76 -16.67
CA LEU A 116 8.64 -7.28 -17.92
C LEU A 116 9.78 -6.73 -18.77
N PRO A 117 9.71 -6.90 -20.10
CA PRO A 117 10.82 -6.61 -20.98
C PRO A 117 11.15 -5.12 -21.13
N ASN A 118 10.25 -4.21 -20.70
CA ASN A 118 10.40 -2.77 -20.90
C ASN A 118 10.07 -2.00 -19.61
N PRO A 119 10.77 -0.88 -19.33
CA PRO A 119 10.44 0.02 -18.25
C PRO A 119 8.99 0.50 -18.32
N MET A 120 8.32 0.53 -17.17
CA MET A 120 6.93 0.97 -17.09
C MET A 120 6.84 2.42 -16.65
N ILE A 121 6.33 3.25 -17.55
CA ILE A 121 5.97 4.63 -17.26
C ILE A 121 4.54 4.66 -16.72
N ILE A 122 4.41 4.97 -15.43
CA ILE A 122 3.15 5.02 -14.70
C ILE A 122 2.79 6.50 -14.51
N HIS A 123 1.65 6.89 -15.06
CA HIS A 123 1.04 8.19 -14.83
C HIS A 123 -0.14 8.02 -13.87
N ILE A 124 -0.19 8.82 -12.82
CA ILE A 124 -1.23 8.76 -11.79
C ILE A 124 -1.71 10.18 -11.54
N ILE A 125 -3.01 10.41 -11.71
CA ILE A 125 -3.63 11.67 -11.28
C ILE A 125 -4.13 11.47 -9.84
N MET A 126 -3.56 12.22 -8.91
CA MET A 126 -3.88 12.17 -7.48
C MET A 126 -3.42 13.44 -6.76
N ASP A 127 -4.09 13.79 -5.67
CA ASP A 127 -3.62 14.86 -4.78
C ASP A 127 -2.43 14.38 -3.93
N ARG A 128 -1.50 15.30 -3.59
CA ARG A 128 -0.39 15.01 -2.68
C ARG A 128 -0.95 14.69 -1.28
N PRO A 129 -0.59 13.55 -0.67
CA PRO A 129 -1.12 13.16 0.63
C PRO A 129 -0.42 13.93 1.76
N THR A 130 -0.96 15.07 2.16
CA THR A 130 -0.40 15.93 3.22
C THR A 130 -1.14 15.83 4.55
N LYS A 131 -2.34 15.24 4.55
CA LYS A 131 -3.19 15.05 5.74
C LYS A 131 -3.81 13.64 5.77
N GLN A 132 -4.43 13.28 6.89
CA GLN A 132 -5.26 12.07 6.94
C GLN A 132 -6.48 12.24 6.02
N GLY A 133 -6.95 11.14 5.44
CA GLY A 133 -8.11 11.18 4.53
C GLY A 133 -8.08 10.08 3.48
N VAL A 134 -8.97 10.24 2.50
CA VAL A 134 -9.10 9.36 1.33
C VAL A 134 -8.66 10.14 0.10
N TYR A 135 -7.73 9.56 -0.65
CA TYR A 135 -7.11 10.14 -1.83
C TYR A 135 -7.45 9.29 -3.04
N PRO A 136 -8.46 9.68 -3.84
CA PRO A 136 -8.76 8.98 -5.08
C PRO A 136 -7.60 9.17 -6.05
N PHE A 137 -7.37 8.15 -6.88
CA PHE A 137 -6.39 8.21 -7.95
C PHE A 137 -6.91 7.50 -9.20
N PHE A 138 -6.38 7.89 -10.36
CA PHE A 138 -6.63 7.16 -11.59
C PHE A 138 -5.47 7.25 -12.57
N PHE A 139 -5.39 6.28 -13.49
CA PHE A 139 -4.32 6.20 -14.48
C PHE A 139 -4.84 6.72 -15.83
N PRO A 140 -4.37 7.88 -16.33
CA PRO A 140 -4.87 8.47 -17.57
C PRO A 140 -4.34 7.79 -18.84
N THR A 141 -3.22 7.07 -18.74
CA THR A 141 -2.49 6.49 -19.88
C THR A 141 -1.85 5.14 -19.50
N GLY A 142 -1.13 4.53 -20.45
CA GLY A 142 -0.44 3.25 -20.25
C GLY A 142 -1.34 2.03 -20.39
N MET A 143 -0.76 0.85 -20.11
CA MET A 143 -1.44 -0.45 -20.24
C MET A 143 -2.70 -0.55 -19.36
N PHE A 144 -2.64 0.05 -18.17
CA PHE A 144 -3.76 0.10 -17.22
C PHE A 144 -4.55 1.41 -17.30
N LYS A 145 -4.62 2.04 -18.48
CA LYS A 145 -5.43 3.24 -18.69
C LYS A 145 -6.86 3.01 -18.20
N GLY A 146 -7.36 3.95 -17.40
CA GLY A 146 -8.68 3.89 -16.79
C GLY A 146 -8.73 3.16 -15.44
N LEU A 147 -7.60 2.69 -14.91
CA LEU A 147 -7.53 2.14 -13.56
C LEU A 147 -7.94 3.23 -12.57
N LYS A 148 -8.81 2.88 -11.63
CA LYS A 148 -9.29 3.78 -10.58
C LYS A 148 -9.08 3.15 -9.22
N GLY A 149 -8.69 3.95 -8.26
CA GLY A 149 -8.51 3.49 -6.89
C GLY A 149 -8.52 4.63 -5.90
N GLN A 150 -8.18 4.29 -4.68
CA GLN A 150 -7.99 5.24 -3.60
C GLN A 150 -6.94 4.76 -2.61
N PHE A 151 -6.25 5.72 -1.98
CA PHE A 151 -5.48 5.51 -0.77
C PHE A 151 -6.23 6.10 0.42
N THR A 152 -6.33 5.35 1.51
CA THR A 152 -6.87 5.80 2.78
C THR A 152 -5.73 5.87 3.80
N ILE A 153 -5.57 7.03 4.43
CA ILE A 153 -4.58 7.27 5.49
C ILE A 153 -5.33 7.68 6.74
N ALA A 154 -5.26 6.85 7.78
CA ALA A 154 -6.02 7.05 9.02
C ALA A 154 -5.16 6.74 10.24
N GLU A 155 -5.17 7.66 11.21
CA GLU A 155 -4.51 7.42 12.49
C GLU A 155 -5.41 6.62 13.43
N LYS A 156 -4.86 5.56 14.01
CA LYS A 156 -5.52 4.64 14.92
C LYS A 156 -4.57 4.32 16.06
N LYS A 157 -4.93 4.69 17.29
CA LYS A 157 -4.10 4.46 18.49
C LYS A 157 -2.63 4.91 18.32
N ASN A 158 -2.43 6.14 17.84
CA ASN A 158 -1.12 6.73 17.55
C ASN A 158 -0.27 6.00 16.49
N ARG A 159 -0.88 5.09 15.73
CA ARG A 159 -0.28 4.38 14.59
C ARG A 159 -0.96 4.82 13.30
N CYS A 160 -0.24 4.77 12.19
CA CYS A 160 -0.79 5.20 10.90
C CYS A 160 -1.16 3.99 10.04
N LEU A 161 -2.46 3.81 9.81
CA LEU A 161 -2.96 2.83 8.85
C LEU A 161 -2.95 3.45 7.46
N ILE A 162 -2.31 2.75 6.52
CA ILE A 162 -2.33 3.04 5.09
C ILE A 162 -3.04 1.89 4.41
N TYR A 163 -4.05 2.18 3.61
CA TYR A 163 -4.80 1.20 2.83
C TYR A 163 -4.95 1.69 1.40
N ALA A 164 -4.68 0.83 0.43
CA ALA A 164 -4.91 1.10 -0.98
C ALA A 164 -5.92 0.09 -1.52
N SER A 165 -6.83 0.55 -2.36
CA SER A 165 -7.67 -0.34 -3.17
C SER A 165 -7.83 0.22 -4.57
N SER A 166 -7.75 -0.63 -5.58
CA SER A 166 -7.94 -0.21 -6.96
C SER A 166 -8.57 -1.30 -7.79
N LYS A 167 -9.27 -0.87 -8.85
CA LYS A 167 -9.87 -1.74 -9.84
C LYS A 167 -9.53 -1.25 -11.24
N TRP A 168 -9.33 -2.18 -12.13
CA TRP A 168 -9.19 -1.92 -13.55
C TRP A 168 -9.93 -2.97 -14.35
N LYS A 169 -10.48 -2.55 -15.48
CA LYS A 169 -11.03 -3.43 -16.50
C LYS A 169 -10.76 -2.79 -17.86
N GLY A 170 -10.16 -3.56 -18.75
CA GLY A 170 -9.79 -3.05 -20.07
C GLY A 170 -9.59 -4.16 -21.09
N PRO A 171 -9.06 -3.82 -22.27
CA PRO A 171 -8.63 -4.79 -23.26
C PRO A 171 -7.64 -5.78 -22.65
N LYS A 172 -7.70 -7.04 -23.09
CA LYS A 172 -6.73 -8.05 -22.68
C LYS A 172 -5.32 -7.59 -23.07
N THR A 173 -4.41 -7.60 -22.10
CA THR A 173 -3.00 -7.29 -22.33
C THR A 173 -2.30 -8.45 -23.02
N ASN A 174 -1.09 -8.22 -23.53
CA ASN A 174 -0.25 -9.29 -24.09
C ASN A 174 0.40 -10.15 -23.00
N TYR A 175 0.09 -9.90 -21.72
CA TYR A 175 0.68 -10.60 -20.59
C TYR A 175 -0.33 -11.56 -19.96
N PRO A 176 0.10 -12.78 -19.57
CA PRO A 176 -0.74 -13.70 -18.82
C PRO A 176 -1.23 -13.11 -17.48
N ASP A 177 -2.40 -13.54 -17.03
CA ASP A 177 -2.99 -13.09 -15.76
C ASP A 177 -2.03 -13.28 -14.58
N THR A 178 -1.29 -14.40 -14.56
CA THR A 178 -0.27 -14.68 -13.54
C THR A 178 0.85 -13.65 -13.52
N VAL A 179 1.33 -13.21 -14.70
CA VAL A 179 2.40 -12.21 -14.79
C VAL A 179 1.91 -10.88 -14.25
N ILE A 180 0.70 -10.46 -14.65
CA ILE A 180 0.08 -9.22 -14.16
C ILE A 180 -0.14 -9.27 -12.65
N LYS A 181 -0.62 -10.42 -12.12
CA LYS A 181 -0.83 -10.64 -10.69
C LYS A 181 0.47 -10.48 -9.91
N ILE A 182 1.49 -11.26 -10.26
CA ILE A 182 2.80 -11.23 -9.58
C ILE A 182 3.40 -9.83 -9.65
N PHE A 183 3.35 -9.20 -10.83
CA PHE A 183 3.88 -7.87 -11.03
C PHE A 183 3.19 -6.85 -10.11
N ALA A 184 1.86 -6.80 -10.14
CA ALA A 184 1.11 -5.81 -9.37
C ALA A 184 1.25 -6.03 -7.87
N GLU A 185 1.22 -7.29 -7.41
CA GLU A 185 1.41 -7.67 -6.01
C GLU A 185 2.84 -7.33 -5.54
N THR A 186 3.84 -7.60 -6.37
CA THR A 186 5.23 -7.27 -6.06
C THR A 186 5.42 -5.76 -5.95
N LEU A 187 4.90 -4.98 -6.90
CA LEU A 187 5.05 -3.53 -6.87
C LEU A 187 4.33 -2.90 -5.68
N SER A 188 3.08 -3.27 -5.41
CA SER A 188 2.33 -2.71 -4.29
C SER A 188 3.00 -3.05 -2.97
N LYS A 189 3.41 -4.32 -2.79
CA LYS A 189 4.08 -4.77 -1.57
C LYS A 189 5.43 -4.08 -1.40
N LYS A 190 6.32 -4.11 -2.41
CA LYS A 190 7.66 -3.50 -2.33
C LYS A 190 7.60 -1.99 -2.18
N GLY A 191 6.67 -1.33 -2.86
CA GLY A 191 6.43 0.11 -2.69
C GLY A 191 6.02 0.44 -1.26
N ALA A 192 5.02 -0.26 -0.71
CA ALA A 192 4.55 -0.04 0.65
C ALA A 192 5.61 -0.39 1.72
N GLU A 193 6.30 -1.52 1.59
CA GLU A 193 7.41 -1.94 2.47
C GLU A 193 8.50 -0.86 2.52
N THR A 194 8.89 -0.34 1.35
CA THR A 194 9.91 0.70 1.26
C THR A 194 9.46 1.97 1.96
N LEU A 195 8.22 2.40 1.75
CA LEU A 195 7.68 3.61 2.36
C LEU A 195 7.53 3.47 3.88
N ILE A 196 7.07 2.30 4.36
CA ILE A 196 7.02 1.97 5.78
C ILE A 196 8.42 2.03 6.38
N ARG A 197 9.40 1.35 5.77
CA ARG A 197 10.78 1.38 6.27
C ARG A 197 11.37 2.78 6.30
N LYS A 198 11.10 3.61 5.29
CA LYS A 198 11.60 5.00 5.22
C LYS A 198 10.90 5.96 6.18
N THR A 199 9.77 5.56 6.77
CA THR A 199 9.01 6.36 7.74
C THR A 199 9.22 5.93 9.20
N GLN A 200 10.02 4.89 9.44
CA GLN A 200 10.33 4.40 10.79
C GLN A 200 11.23 5.35 11.60
N PHE A 201 12.06 6.17 10.93
CA PHE A 201 13.08 7.04 11.52
C PHE A 201 12.76 8.52 11.37
#